data_AF-I4E403-F1
#
_entry.id   AF-I4E403-F1
#
_cell.length_a   1.000
_cell.length_b   1.000
_cell.length_c   1.000
_cell.angle_alpha   90.00
_cell.angle_beta   90.00
_cell.angle_gamma   90.00
#
_symmetry.space_group_name_H-M   'P 1'
#
loop_
_entity.id
_entity.type
_entity.pdbx_description
1 polymer ?
#
loop_
_entity_poly.entity_id
_entity_poly.type
_entity_poly.pdbx_seq_one_letter_code
_entity_poly.pdbx_strand_id
1 'polypeptide(L)'
;MESTLSLQANLYPRLTPAGAFYAVSSDAPSAGKTLLHSLLKADADEMVSSEKLLTWADTADIDTALNLLYRLQKLEFLYGDENGHSDGINLSDEQLPLLMEQLSGSGKALLVDRNGLYLANANFHHEAAEELGLLAAEVAQMEKKYRLLIKNNLYINNNAWGVCDPSGQSELTFFPLYIGSTKFILVIGGIPDLGKEAFVTLVRILYRRYSNRV
;
A
#
# COMPACT_ATOMS: atom_id res chain seq x y z
N MET A 1 19.19 -25.35 -16.80
CA MET A 1 17.89 -25.51 -17.48
C MET A 1 17.18 -24.18 -17.34
N GLU A 2 17.10 -23.39 -18.41
CA GLU A 2 16.22 -22.23 -18.42
C GLU A 2 14.79 -22.75 -18.45
N SER A 3 14.09 -22.60 -17.33
CA SER A 3 12.66 -22.88 -17.27
C SER A 3 11.96 -21.83 -18.13
N THR A 4 11.41 -22.24 -19.28
CA THR A 4 10.57 -21.35 -20.10
C THR A 4 9.33 -21.01 -19.28
N LEU A 5 9.23 -19.78 -18.80
CA LEU A 5 8.05 -19.30 -18.09
C LEU A 5 6.88 -19.19 -19.08
N SER A 6 5.68 -19.55 -18.64
CA SER A 6 4.46 -19.43 -19.43
C SER A 6 3.35 -18.83 -18.59
N LEU A 7 2.53 -17.96 -19.19
CA LEU A 7 1.40 -17.35 -18.51
C LEU A 7 0.18 -18.28 -18.46
N GLN A 8 -0.46 -18.36 -17.30
CA GLN A 8 -1.78 -18.99 -17.16
C GLN A 8 -2.87 -17.92 -17.36
N ALA A 9 -3.43 -17.84 -18.57
CA ALA A 9 -4.23 -16.71 -19.04
C ALA A 9 -5.70 -16.64 -18.54
N ASN A 10 -6.04 -17.33 -17.45
CA ASN A 10 -7.42 -17.41 -16.93
C ASN A 10 -7.51 -17.11 -15.42
N LEU A 11 -6.52 -16.39 -14.88
CA LEU A 11 -6.48 -16.03 -13.47
C LEU A 11 -6.59 -14.52 -13.30
N TYR A 12 -7.19 -14.13 -12.18
CA TYR A 12 -7.27 -12.75 -11.74
C TYR A 12 -6.04 -12.44 -10.88
N PRO A 13 -5.22 -11.44 -11.25
CA PRO A 13 -4.06 -11.07 -10.45
C PRO A 13 -4.50 -10.44 -9.14
N ARG A 14 -4.04 -11.00 -8.01
CA ARG A 14 -4.37 -10.54 -6.67
C ARG A 14 -3.11 -10.20 -5.90
N LEU A 15 -3.05 -8.98 -5.36
CA LEU A 15 -1.97 -8.56 -4.48
C LEU A 15 -2.20 -9.12 -3.08
N THR A 16 -1.11 -9.52 -2.44
CA THR A 16 -1.11 -9.81 -1.01
C THR A 16 -0.92 -8.52 -0.21
N PRO A 17 -1.18 -8.53 1.11
CA PRO A 17 -0.83 -7.42 1.99
C PRO A 17 0.65 -7.03 1.92
N ALA A 18 1.55 -8.00 1.77
CA ALA A 18 2.98 -7.76 1.59
C ALA A 18 3.28 -7.03 0.27
N GLY A 19 2.63 -7.43 -0.83
CA GLY A 19 2.74 -6.74 -2.12
C GLY A 19 2.18 -5.33 -2.08
N ALA A 20 1.04 -5.12 -1.42
CA ALA A 20 0.47 -3.79 -1.22
C ALA A 20 1.40 -2.89 -0.40
N PHE A 21 1.98 -3.41 0.69
CA PHE A 21 2.94 -2.65 1.51
C PHE A 21 4.20 -2.30 0.72
N TYR A 22 4.75 -3.25 -0.04
CA TYR A 22 5.90 -2.99 -0.90
C TYR A 22 5.60 -1.90 -1.94
N ALA A 23 4.42 -1.93 -2.57
CA ALA A 23 3.99 -0.96 -3.57
C ALA A 23 4.00 0.48 -3.04
N VAL A 24 3.64 0.68 -1.76
CA VAL A 24 3.50 2.00 -1.12
C VAL A 24 4.63 2.38 -0.18
N SER A 25 5.68 1.57 -0.07
CA SER A 25 6.77 1.73 0.91
C SER A 25 7.70 2.94 0.64
N SER A 26 7.81 3.40 -0.60
CA SER A 26 8.66 4.53 -0.98
C SER A 26 8.32 5.08 -2.37
N ASP A 27 8.82 6.27 -2.66
CA ASP A 27 8.80 6.93 -3.96
C ASP A 27 9.89 6.44 -4.94
N ALA A 28 10.81 5.57 -4.50
CA ALA A 28 11.85 5.03 -5.36
C ALA A 28 11.25 4.14 -6.47
N PRO A 29 11.53 4.42 -7.76
CA PRO A 29 10.98 3.67 -8.87
C PRO A 29 11.59 2.26 -8.94
N SER A 30 10.79 1.27 -9.35
CA SER A 30 11.28 -0.07 -9.70
C SER A 30 10.27 -0.75 -10.61
N ALA A 31 10.72 -1.63 -11.51
CA ALA A 31 9.84 -2.40 -12.37
C ALA A 31 8.77 -3.19 -11.58
N GLY A 32 9.14 -3.72 -10.40
CA GLY A 32 8.20 -4.41 -9.52
C GLY A 32 7.08 -3.50 -9.02
N LYS A 33 7.41 -2.26 -8.64
CA LYS A 33 6.40 -1.28 -8.26
C LYS A 33 5.55 -0.84 -9.44
N THR A 34 6.15 -0.65 -10.63
CA THR A 34 5.40 -0.33 -11.85
C THR A 34 4.29 -1.36 -12.09
N LEU A 35 4.63 -2.65 -12.07
CA LEU A 35 3.64 -3.72 -12.24
C LEU A 35 2.57 -3.70 -11.14
N LEU A 36 2.96 -3.59 -9.86
CA LEU A 36 2.00 -3.57 -8.76
C LEU A 36 1.10 -2.33 -8.78
N HIS A 37 1.62 -1.17 -9.16
CA HIS A 37 0.85 0.07 -9.30
C HIS A 37 -0.18 -0.06 -10.43
N SER A 38 0.22 -0.65 -11.56
CA SER A 38 -0.68 -0.94 -12.68
C SER A 38 -1.81 -1.89 -12.25
N LEU A 39 -1.50 -2.96 -11.51
CA LEU A 39 -2.49 -3.89 -10.96
C LEU A 39 -3.44 -3.27 -9.93
N LEU A 40 -2.95 -2.32 -9.11
CA LEU A 40 -3.78 -1.57 -8.17
C LEU A 40 -4.75 -0.60 -8.86
N LYS A 41 -4.45 -0.21 -10.10
CA LYS A 41 -5.33 0.62 -10.95
C LYS A 41 -6.25 -0.20 -11.83
N ALA A 42 -5.81 -1.39 -12.26
CA ALA A 42 -6.56 -2.31 -13.11
C ALA A 42 -7.85 -2.79 -12.42
N ASP A 43 -8.87 -3.08 -13.22
CA ASP A 43 -10.15 -3.62 -12.76
C ASP A 43 -9.95 -4.97 -12.03
N ALA A 44 -10.61 -5.22 -10.89
CA ALA A 44 -10.46 -6.52 -10.21
C ALA A 44 -11.04 -7.68 -11.01
N ASP A 45 -11.96 -7.40 -11.93
CA ASP A 45 -12.52 -8.42 -12.82
C ASP A 45 -11.69 -8.59 -14.11
N GLU A 46 -10.48 -8.04 -14.14
CA GLU A 46 -9.58 -8.13 -15.27
C GLU A 46 -8.68 -9.38 -15.20
N MET A 47 -9.01 -10.42 -15.99
CA MET A 47 -8.13 -11.59 -16.14
C MET A 47 -6.80 -11.22 -16.80
N VAL A 48 -5.72 -11.89 -16.39
CA VAL A 48 -4.38 -11.71 -16.94
C VAL A 48 -4.28 -12.23 -18.38
N SER A 49 -3.63 -11.46 -19.25
CA SER A 49 -3.24 -11.86 -20.61
C SER A 49 -1.84 -11.35 -20.92
N SER A 50 -1.20 -11.86 -21.97
CA SER A 50 0.15 -11.40 -22.37
C SER A 50 0.16 -9.90 -22.69
N GLU A 51 -0.87 -9.41 -23.40
CA GLU A 51 -1.02 -7.99 -23.73
C GLU A 51 -1.14 -7.10 -22.47
N LYS A 52 -1.97 -7.53 -21.51
CA LYS A 52 -2.14 -6.81 -20.24
C LYS A 52 -0.89 -6.86 -19.39
N LEU A 53 -0.21 -8.00 -19.35
CA LEU A 53 1.03 -8.14 -18.59
C LEU A 53 2.12 -7.22 -19.14
N LEU A 54 2.28 -7.13 -20.46
CA LEU A 54 3.20 -6.18 -21.12
C LEU A 54 2.84 -4.73 -20.75
N THR A 55 1.54 -4.39 -20.81
CA THR A 55 1.03 -3.06 -20.46
C THR A 55 1.29 -2.72 -18.99
N TRP A 56 0.99 -3.64 -18.07
CA TRP A 56 1.18 -3.42 -16.63
C TRP A 56 2.65 -3.34 -16.23
N ALA A 57 3.50 -4.15 -16.86
CA ALA A 57 4.93 -4.17 -16.63
C ALA A 57 5.69 -3.02 -17.32
N ASP A 58 5.01 -2.26 -18.19
CA ASP A 58 5.59 -1.18 -19.01
C ASP A 58 6.81 -1.65 -19.82
N THR A 59 6.61 -2.73 -20.59
CA THR A 59 7.65 -3.32 -21.44
C THR A 59 7.05 -3.90 -22.71
N ALA A 60 7.86 -3.97 -23.78
CA ALA A 60 7.49 -4.63 -25.03
C ALA A 60 7.97 -6.10 -25.10
N ASP A 61 8.78 -6.55 -24.13
CA ASP A 61 9.35 -7.90 -24.09
C ASP A 61 8.60 -8.80 -23.09
N ILE A 62 8.01 -9.87 -23.61
CA ILE A 62 7.20 -10.81 -22.82
C ILE A 62 8.05 -11.62 -21.85
N ASP A 63 9.30 -11.96 -22.21
CA ASP A 63 10.16 -12.74 -21.32
C ASP A 63 10.57 -11.90 -20.11
N THR A 64 10.90 -10.62 -20.32
CA THR A 64 11.11 -9.66 -19.22
C THR A 64 9.88 -9.55 -18.32
N ALA A 65 8.67 -9.43 -18.90
CA ALA A 65 7.44 -9.29 -18.12
C ALA A 65 7.11 -10.55 -17.31
N LEU A 66 7.29 -11.75 -17.90
CA LEU A 66 7.10 -13.03 -17.22
C LEU A 66 8.11 -13.25 -16.09
N ASN A 67 9.39 -12.93 -16.31
CA ASN A 67 10.40 -13.01 -15.27
C ASN A 67 10.10 -12.07 -14.10
N LEU A 68 9.61 -10.86 -14.40
CA LEU A 68 9.17 -9.91 -13.38
C LEU A 68 7.99 -10.46 -12.57
N LEU A 69 6.94 -10.94 -13.25
CA LEU A 69 5.77 -11.53 -12.61
C LEU A 69 6.16 -12.70 -11.70
N TYR A 70 6.96 -13.63 -12.23
CA TYR A 70 7.47 -14.78 -11.49
C TYR A 70 8.26 -14.38 -10.24
N ARG A 71 9.13 -13.36 -10.35
CA ARG A 71 9.87 -12.84 -9.20
C ARG A 71 8.94 -12.29 -8.12
N LEU A 72 7.92 -11.54 -8.49
CA LEU A 72 6.94 -10.99 -7.54
C LEU A 72 6.09 -12.09 -6.88
N GLN A 73 5.74 -13.14 -7.62
CA GLN A 73 5.09 -14.33 -7.08
C GLN A 73 6.01 -15.07 -6.10
N LYS A 74 7.31 -15.20 -6.40
CA LYS A 74 8.30 -15.79 -5.49
C LYS A 74 8.52 -14.99 -4.21
N LEU A 75 8.29 -13.68 -4.25
CA LEU A 75 8.28 -12.81 -3.08
C LEU A 75 6.92 -12.80 -2.37
N GLU A 76 5.94 -13.58 -2.85
CA GLU A 76 4.58 -13.64 -2.32
C GLU A 76 3.87 -12.28 -2.33
N PHE A 77 4.21 -11.41 -3.28
CA PHE A 77 3.57 -10.09 -3.40
C PHE A 77 2.26 -10.15 -4.18
N LEU A 78 2.09 -11.16 -5.02
CA LEU A 78 0.88 -11.39 -5.77
C LEU A 78 0.72 -12.87 -6.12
N TYR A 79 -0.50 -13.28 -6.36
CA TYR A 79 -0.87 -14.59 -6.87
C TYR A 79 -1.97 -14.46 -7.94
N GLY A 80 -2.28 -15.57 -8.62
CA GLY A 80 -3.44 -15.66 -9.48
C GLY A 80 -4.58 -16.37 -8.75
N ASP A 81 -5.78 -15.82 -8.84
CA ASP A 81 -6.99 -16.41 -8.27
C ASP A 81 -7.95 -16.84 -9.40
N GLU A 82 -8.73 -17.89 -9.17
CA GLU A 82 -9.72 -18.38 -10.13
C GLU A 82 -10.97 -17.49 -10.15
N ASN A 83 -11.22 -16.78 -9.05
CA ASN A 83 -12.37 -15.89 -8.92
C ASN A 83 -11.96 -14.43 -9.04
N GLY A 84 -12.80 -13.63 -9.70
CA GLY A 84 -12.76 -12.17 -9.56
C GLY A 84 -13.06 -11.77 -8.12
N HIS A 85 -12.78 -10.52 -7.77
CA HIS A 85 -12.95 -10.02 -6.40
C HIS A 85 -13.76 -8.74 -6.38
N SER A 86 -14.58 -8.57 -5.34
CA SER A 86 -15.23 -7.29 -5.12
C SER A 86 -14.16 -6.26 -4.74
N ASP A 87 -14.08 -5.24 -5.57
CA ASP A 87 -12.95 -4.33 -5.63
C ASP A 87 -12.88 -3.37 -4.41
N GLY A 88 -13.92 -3.35 -3.57
CA GLY A 88 -14.09 -2.39 -2.46
C GLY A 88 -14.19 -0.93 -2.93
N ILE A 89 -14.21 -0.68 -4.24
CA ILE A 89 -14.05 0.65 -4.86
C ILE A 89 -15.22 1.57 -4.60
N ASN A 90 -16.41 0.99 -4.47
CA ASN A 90 -17.62 1.72 -4.18
C ASN A 90 -17.82 1.96 -2.67
N LEU A 91 -16.77 1.75 -1.86
CA LEU A 91 -16.81 2.16 -0.46
C LEU A 91 -17.07 3.67 -0.41
N SER A 92 -18.21 4.06 0.14
CA SER A 92 -18.52 5.48 0.37
C SER A 92 -17.56 6.07 1.40
N ASP A 93 -17.51 7.40 1.49
CA ASP A 93 -16.72 8.06 2.53
C ASP A 93 -17.19 7.68 3.95
N GLU A 94 -18.43 7.22 4.10
CA GLU A 94 -18.98 6.67 5.35
C GLU A 94 -18.46 5.25 5.66
N GLN A 95 -18.08 4.47 4.64
CA GLN A 95 -17.58 3.10 4.82
C GLN A 95 -16.05 3.04 4.94
N LEU A 96 -15.33 4.09 4.54
CA LEU A 96 -13.88 4.17 4.69
C LEU A 96 -13.43 4.09 6.17
N PRO A 97 -14.07 4.78 7.14
CA PRO A 97 -13.80 4.57 8.57
C PRO A 97 -13.93 3.10 9.00
N LEU A 98 -14.99 2.39 8.57
CA LEU A 98 -15.20 0.97 8.91
C LEU A 98 -14.09 0.05 8.36
N LEU A 99 -13.54 0.37 7.20
CA LEU A 99 -12.36 -0.31 6.66
C LEU A 99 -11.13 -0.05 7.55
N MET A 100 -10.95 1.21 7.96
CA MET A 100 -9.79 1.64 8.76
C MET A 100 -9.78 1.05 10.17
N GLU A 101 -10.95 0.83 10.79
CA GLU A 101 -11.05 0.13 12.07
C GLU A 101 -10.36 -1.24 12.04
N GLN A 102 -10.44 -1.96 10.92
CA GLN A 102 -9.88 -3.31 10.78
C GLN A 102 -8.35 -3.35 10.73
N LEU A 103 -7.71 -2.20 10.49
CA LEU A 103 -6.25 -2.03 10.39
C LEU A 103 -5.58 -1.83 11.75
N SER A 104 -6.36 -1.74 12.82
CA SER A 104 -5.90 -1.44 14.18
C SER A 104 -6.42 -2.47 15.16
N GLY A 105 -5.55 -3.00 16.01
CA GLY A 105 -5.96 -3.83 17.15
C GLY A 105 -6.83 -3.10 18.16
N SER A 106 -6.85 -1.75 18.14
CA SER A 106 -7.71 -0.92 18.99
C SER A 106 -8.92 -0.32 18.25
N GLY A 107 -9.05 -0.58 16.95
CA GLY A 107 -10.06 0.04 16.09
C GLY A 107 -9.82 1.52 15.78
N LYS A 108 -8.67 2.09 16.18
CA LYS A 108 -8.34 3.50 15.97
C LYS A 108 -7.39 3.70 14.79
N ALA A 109 -7.80 4.49 13.82
CA ALA A 109 -6.98 4.82 12.66
C ALA A 109 -7.34 6.18 12.07
N LEU A 110 -6.36 6.86 11.47
CA LEU A 110 -6.52 8.15 10.81
C LEU A 110 -5.77 8.13 9.47
N LEU A 111 -6.39 8.61 8.40
CA LEU A 111 -5.75 8.73 7.10
C LEU A 111 -5.57 10.21 6.82
N VAL A 112 -4.34 10.64 6.59
CA VAL A 112 -3.95 12.05 6.53
C VAL A 112 -3.22 12.35 5.23
N ASP A 113 -3.45 13.53 4.65
CA ASP A 113 -2.64 14.03 3.55
C ASP A 113 -1.27 14.55 4.04
N ARG A 114 -0.43 15.00 3.11
CA ARG A 114 0.90 15.55 3.43
C ARG A 114 0.89 16.87 4.22
N ASN A 115 -0.25 17.55 4.30
CA ASN A 115 -0.40 18.85 4.96
C ASN A 115 -1.02 18.72 6.36
N GLY A 116 -1.40 17.51 6.76
CA GLY A 116 -2.01 17.24 8.06
C GLY A 116 -3.54 17.26 8.05
N LEU A 117 -4.18 17.36 6.87
CA LEU A 117 -5.64 17.25 6.76
C LEU A 117 -6.04 15.77 6.72
N TYR A 118 -6.86 15.33 7.66
CA TYR A 118 -7.37 13.96 7.65
C TYR A 118 -8.52 13.79 6.64
N LEU A 119 -8.46 12.70 5.87
CA LEU A 119 -9.48 12.29 4.90
C LEU A 119 -10.51 11.35 5.52
N ALA A 120 -10.09 10.55 6.50
CA ALA A 120 -10.95 9.62 7.19
C ALA A 120 -10.42 9.37 8.61
N ASN A 121 -11.35 9.17 9.54
CA ASN A 121 -11.08 8.98 10.95
C ASN A 121 -11.93 7.81 11.46
N ALA A 122 -11.28 6.85 12.10
CA ALA A 122 -11.89 5.76 12.84
C ALA A 122 -11.54 5.91 14.33
N ASN A 123 -12.56 6.13 15.16
CA ASN A 123 -12.50 6.07 16.63
C ASN A 123 -11.49 6.99 17.35
N PHE A 124 -10.91 8.01 16.68
CA PHE A 124 -10.33 9.16 17.38
C PHE A 124 -11.41 10.23 17.62
N HIS A 125 -11.33 10.91 18.77
CA HIS A 125 -12.10 12.12 18.99
C HIS A 125 -11.70 13.18 17.95
N HIS A 126 -12.66 13.98 17.51
CA HIS A 126 -12.44 14.94 16.42
C HIS A 126 -11.25 15.89 16.66
N GLU A 127 -11.18 16.51 17.85
CA GLU A 127 -10.07 17.39 18.23
C GLU A 127 -8.72 16.67 18.20
N ALA A 128 -8.67 15.42 18.70
CA ALA A 128 -7.45 14.62 18.67
C ALA A 128 -7.07 14.24 17.23
N ALA A 129 -8.03 13.98 16.35
CA ALA A 129 -7.79 13.63 14.95
C ALA A 129 -7.15 14.80 14.18
N GLU A 130 -7.56 16.05 14.45
CA GLU A 130 -6.97 17.23 13.82
C GLU A 130 -5.50 17.40 14.23
N GLU A 131 -5.22 17.37 15.54
CA GLU A 131 -3.85 17.48 16.06
C GLU A 131 -2.97 16.30 15.62
N LEU A 132 -3.52 15.09 15.59
CA LEU A 132 -2.82 13.90 15.06
C LEU A 132 -2.50 14.04 13.58
N GLY A 133 -3.35 14.73 12.81
CA GLY A 133 -3.10 15.04 11.41
C GLY A 133 -1.86 15.91 11.25
N LEU A 134 -1.78 17.01 12.00
CA LEU A 134 -0.62 17.90 12.00
C LEU A 134 0.66 17.14 12.43
N LEU A 135 0.60 16.37 13.52
CA LEU A 135 1.70 15.56 13.99
C LEU A 135 2.16 14.54 12.94
N ALA A 136 1.24 13.88 12.24
CA ALA A 136 1.55 12.92 11.19
C ALA A 136 2.33 13.56 10.04
N ALA A 137 1.98 14.79 9.65
CA ALA A 137 2.72 15.54 8.63
C ALA A 137 4.14 15.88 9.09
N GLU A 138 4.32 16.29 10.36
CA GLU A 138 5.63 16.57 10.94
C GLU A 138 6.52 15.32 11.01
N VAL A 139 5.98 14.19 11.48
CA VAL A 139 6.70 12.90 11.52
C VAL A 139 7.12 12.48 10.11
N ALA A 140 6.23 12.63 9.13
CA ALA A 140 6.53 12.32 7.73
C ALA A 140 7.62 13.23 7.13
N GLN A 141 7.74 14.48 7.57
CA GLN A 141 8.81 15.40 7.18
C GLN A 141 10.13 15.04 7.87
N MET A 142 10.09 14.69 9.15
CA MET A 142 11.23 14.19 9.91
C MET A 142 11.79 12.91 9.29
N GLU A 143 10.94 11.93 8.99
CA GLU A 143 11.31 10.68 8.30
C GLU A 143 12.08 10.98 7.02
N LYS A 144 11.52 11.86 6.17
CA LYS A 144 12.14 12.24 4.90
C LYS A 144 13.52 12.86 5.10
N LYS A 145 13.69 13.70 6.12
CA LYS A 145 14.97 14.37 6.44
C LYS A 145 16.05 13.37 6.86
N TYR A 146 15.68 12.34 7.62
CA TYR A 146 16.65 11.38 8.19
C TYR A 146 16.69 10.03 7.47
N ARG A 147 15.93 9.84 6.39
CA ARG A 147 15.82 8.57 5.66
C ARG A 147 17.18 7.95 5.28
N LEU A 148 18.13 8.76 4.80
CA LEU A 148 19.44 8.24 4.39
C LEU A 148 20.22 7.66 5.56
N LEU A 149 20.16 8.30 6.73
CA LEU A 149 20.77 7.79 7.95
C LEU A 149 20.15 6.44 8.34
N ILE A 150 18.82 6.37 8.41
CA ILE A 150 18.08 5.17 8.82
C ILE A 150 18.35 4.01 7.85
N LYS A 151 18.29 4.27 6.54
CA LYS A 151 18.42 3.22 5.54
C LYS A 151 19.86 2.78 5.30
N ASN A 152 20.79 3.72 5.14
CA ASN A 152 22.14 3.39 4.68
C ASN A 152 23.12 3.14 5.83
N ASN A 153 22.89 3.76 7.00
CA ASN A 153 23.81 3.62 8.13
C ASN A 153 23.29 2.62 9.16
N LEU A 154 21.97 2.58 9.38
CA LEU A 154 21.35 1.64 10.33
C LEU A 154 20.74 0.40 9.67
N TYR A 155 20.71 0.34 8.33
CA TYR A 155 20.15 -0.77 7.56
C TYR A 155 18.67 -1.08 7.87
N ILE A 156 17.92 -0.06 8.32
CA ILE A 156 16.49 -0.18 8.59
C ILE A 156 15.73 0.21 7.32
N ASN A 157 15.07 -0.77 6.72
CA ASN A 157 14.32 -0.59 5.47
C ASN A 157 12.82 -0.27 5.68
N ASN A 158 12.36 -0.26 6.94
CA ASN A 158 11.00 0.14 7.27
C ASN A 158 10.88 1.67 7.30
N ASN A 159 9.71 2.19 6.93
CA ASN A 159 9.41 3.61 6.87
C ASN A 159 8.43 4.08 7.95
N ALA A 160 7.93 3.16 8.78
CA ALA A 160 7.01 3.46 9.87
C ALA A 160 7.73 4.06 11.09
N TRP A 161 7.08 5.00 11.77
CA TRP A 161 7.54 5.63 13.01
C TRP A 161 6.45 5.52 14.07
N GLY A 162 6.78 5.28 15.34
CA GLY A 162 5.75 5.11 16.35
C GLY A 162 6.17 5.49 17.75
N VAL A 163 5.14 5.69 18.58
CA VAL A 163 5.21 5.78 20.04
C VAL A 163 4.95 4.39 20.58
N CYS A 164 5.83 3.93 21.47
CA CYS A 164 5.72 2.63 22.09
C CYS A 164 5.67 2.75 23.61
N ASP A 165 4.98 1.81 24.24
CA ASP A 165 5.02 1.64 25.68
C ASP A 165 6.42 1.14 26.14
N PRO A 166 6.70 1.09 27.46
CA PRO A 166 7.98 0.60 27.96
C PRO A 166 8.31 -0.87 27.63
N SER A 167 7.32 -1.66 27.22
CA SER A 167 7.51 -3.05 26.75
C SER A 167 7.83 -3.14 25.25
N GLY A 168 7.79 -2.01 24.54
CA GLY A 168 8.05 -1.90 23.10
C GLY A 168 6.81 -2.12 22.22
N GLN A 169 5.62 -2.23 22.80
CA GLN A 169 4.38 -2.36 22.04
C GLN A 169 3.95 -1.01 21.48
N SER A 170 3.50 -1.00 20.21
CA SER A 170 3.01 0.22 19.57
C SER A 170 1.73 0.73 20.25
N GLU A 171 1.75 1.99 20.65
CA GLU A 171 0.56 2.74 21.08
C GLU A 171 0.02 3.64 19.96
N LEU A 172 0.91 4.14 19.10
CA LEU A 172 0.57 4.98 17.95
C LEU A 172 1.66 4.85 16.88
N THR A 173 1.31 4.49 15.65
CA THR A 173 2.28 4.35 14.54
C THR A 173 1.82 5.15 13.31
N PHE A 174 2.78 5.82 12.67
CA PHE A 174 2.65 6.61 11.46
C PHE A 174 3.29 5.85 10.29
N PHE A 175 2.49 5.52 9.29
CA PHE A 175 2.90 4.82 8.07
C PHE A 175 2.84 5.77 6.87
N PRO A 176 3.99 6.25 6.37
CA PRO A 176 4.03 6.95 5.09
C PRO A 176 3.61 6.02 3.94
N LEU A 177 2.56 6.40 3.21
CA LEU A 177 2.05 5.68 2.04
C LEU A 177 2.32 6.51 0.77
N TYR A 178 3.11 5.97 -0.15
CA TYR A 178 3.43 6.59 -1.43
C TYR A 178 2.48 6.09 -2.51
N ILE A 179 1.53 6.93 -2.92
CA ILE A 179 0.46 6.62 -3.88
C ILE A 179 0.69 7.42 -5.16
N GLY A 180 1.45 6.85 -6.10
CA GLY A 180 1.91 7.58 -7.28
C GLY A 180 2.76 8.79 -6.87
N SER A 181 2.34 9.99 -7.27
CA SER A 181 2.97 11.27 -6.88
C SER A 181 2.46 11.83 -5.53
N THR A 182 1.39 11.25 -4.98
CA THR A 182 0.74 11.74 -3.75
C THR A 182 1.24 10.96 -2.54
N LYS A 183 1.47 11.66 -1.42
CA LYS A 183 1.86 11.06 -0.14
C LYS A 183 0.70 11.18 0.84
N PHE A 184 0.35 10.05 1.44
CA PHE A 184 -0.55 9.97 2.59
C PHE A 184 0.22 9.47 3.82
N ILE A 185 -0.36 9.67 4.99
CA ILE A 185 0.09 9.07 6.24
C ILE A 185 -1.09 8.32 6.84
N LEU A 186 -0.92 7.01 7.04
CA LEU A 186 -1.85 6.20 7.81
C LEU A 186 -1.36 6.17 9.26
N VAL A 187 -2.14 6.74 10.17
CA VAL A 187 -1.91 6.69 11.61
C VAL A 187 -2.74 5.55 12.18
N ILE A 188 -2.13 4.69 12.99
CA ILE A 188 -2.80 3.58 13.67
C ILE A 188 -2.58 3.71 15.17
N GLY A 189 -3.66 3.70 15.95
CA GLY A 189 -3.59 3.54 17.41
C GLY A 189 -3.45 2.06 17.78
N GLY A 190 -2.63 1.75 18.76
CA GLY A 190 -2.34 0.37 19.20
C GLY A 190 -1.49 -0.41 18.19
N ILE A 191 -1.67 -1.73 18.19
CA ILE A 191 -0.94 -2.66 17.32
C ILE A 191 -1.48 -2.58 15.88
N PRO A 192 -0.63 -2.31 14.87
CA PRO A 192 -1.02 -2.32 13.46
C PRO A 192 -1.39 -3.71 12.94
N ASP A 193 -2.48 -3.79 12.18
CA ASP A 193 -2.96 -5.03 11.56
C ASP A 193 -3.00 -4.90 10.02
N LEU A 194 -1.83 -4.60 9.46
CA LEU A 194 -1.64 -4.37 8.02
C LEU A 194 -1.51 -5.67 7.21
N GLY A 195 -1.55 -6.83 7.87
CA GLY A 195 -1.48 -8.16 7.26
C GLY A 195 -2.81 -8.66 6.68
N LYS A 196 -3.82 -7.80 6.59
CA LYS A 196 -5.19 -8.12 6.17
C LYS A 196 -5.51 -7.60 4.77
N GLU A 197 -6.50 -8.21 4.14
CA GLU A 197 -7.08 -7.73 2.89
C GLU A 197 -7.61 -6.30 2.99
N ALA A 198 -8.08 -5.87 4.17
CA ALA A 198 -8.51 -4.49 4.40
C ALA A 198 -7.43 -3.46 4.02
N PHE A 199 -6.15 -3.78 4.25
CA PHE A 199 -5.04 -2.90 3.86
C PHE A 199 -4.86 -2.86 2.34
N VAL A 200 -4.98 -4.00 1.67
CA VAL A 200 -4.94 -4.09 0.19
C VAL A 200 -6.07 -3.26 -0.41
N THR A 201 -7.29 -3.37 0.14
CA THR A 201 -8.45 -2.57 -0.27
C THR A 201 -8.20 -1.07 -0.08
N LEU A 202 -7.65 -0.65 1.07
CA LEU A 202 -7.32 0.75 1.31
C LEU A 202 -6.34 1.28 0.25
N VAL A 203 -5.24 0.57 0.03
CA VAL A 203 -4.23 0.97 -0.96
C VAL A 203 -4.83 1.09 -2.35
N ARG A 204 -5.67 0.14 -2.76
CA ARG A 204 -6.38 0.16 -4.04
C ARG A 204 -7.29 1.38 -4.19
N ILE A 205 -8.09 1.70 -3.17
CA ILE A 205 -8.93 2.91 -3.14
C ILE A 205 -8.07 4.15 -3.36
N LEU A 206 -6.93 4.24 -2.67
CA LEU A 206 -6.04 5.40 -2.79
C LEU A 206 -5.45 5.53 -4.20
N TYR A 207 -4.99 4.43 -4.80
CA TYR A 207 -4.48 4.45 -6.17
C TYR A 207 -5.53 4.91 -7.17
N ARG A 208 -6.76 4.40 -7.08
CA ARG A 208 -7.82 4.79 -8.02
C ARG A 208 -8.30 6.23 -7.83
N ARG A 209 -8.42 6.70 -6.58
CA ARG A 209 -8.90 8.07 -6.29
C ARG A 209 -7.84 9.14 -6.52
N TYR A 210 -6.56 8.86 -6.26
CA TYR A 210 -5.52 9.89 -6.16
C TYR A 210 -4.31 9.70 -7.08
N SER A 211 -4.03 8.50 -7.61
CA SER A 211 -2.83 8.30 -8.43
C SER A 211 -2.89 8.94 -9.82
N ASN A 212 -4.07 9.36 -10.29
CA ASN A 212 -4.25 10.01 -11.59
C ASN A 212 -4.37 11.55 -11.49
N ARG A 213 -4.27 12.12 -10.28
CA ARG A 213 -4.23 13.58 -10.09
C ARG A 213 -2.78 14.05 -10.27
N VAL A 214 -2.46 14.46 -11.50
CA VAL A 214 -1.27 15.27 -11.84
C VAL A 214 -1.74 16.70 -12.07
#